data_AF-T1KS03-F1
#
_entry.id   AF-T1KS03-F1
#
_cell.length_a   1.000
_cell.length_b   1.000
_cell.length_c   1.000
_cell.angle_alpha   90.00
_cell.angle_beta   90.00
_cell.angle_gamma   90.00
#
_symmetry.space_group_name_H-M   'P 1'
#
loop_
_entity.id
_entity.type
_entity.pdbx_description
1 polymer ?
#
loop_
_entity_poly.entity_id
_entity_poly.type
_entity_poly.pdbx_seq_one_letter_code
_entity_poly.pdbx_strand_id
1 'polypeptide(L)' 'MAVSNFVYNTFFKKSSSAALTVVVGAILFERGVDAFTDSVFEYYNRGRLWKNIAHLYPPKPED' A
#
# COMPACT_ATOMS: atom_id res chain seq x y z
N MET A 1 -24.92 6.17 -13.04
CA MET A 1 -25.59 6.89 -11.94
C MET A 1 -25.94 6.02 -10.74
N ALA A 2 -26.44 4.78 -10.90
CA ALA A 2 -26.86 3.93 -9.77
C ALA A 2 -25.73 3.59 -8.76
N VAL A 3 -24.53 3.21 -9.24
CA VAL A 3 -23.39 2.87 -8.37
C VAL A 3 -22.89 4.10 -7.60
N SER A 4 -22.77 5.25 -8.27
CA SER A 4 -22.37 6.50 -7.60
C SER A 4 -23.36 6.93 -6.53
N ASN A 5 -24.67 6.83 -6.80
CA ASN A 5 -25.70 7.14 -5.81
C ASN A 5 -25.70 6.17 -4.64
N PHE A 6 -25.45 4.88 -4.89
CA PHE A 6 -25.30 3.89 -3.84
C PHE A 6 -24.08 4.20 -2.96
N VAL A 7 -22.92 4.45 -3.55
CA VAL A 7 -21.68 4.77 -2.81
C VAL A 7 -21.85 6.05 -1.99
N TYR A 8 -22.45 7.10 -2.58
CA TYR A 8 -22.71 8.34 -1.87
C TYR A 8 -23.67 8.13 -0.69
N ASN A 9 -24.80 7.46 -0.91
CA ASN A 9 -25.80 7.24 0.13
C ASN A 9 -25.29 6.33 1.27
N THR A 10 -24.44 5.36 0.96
CA THR A 10 -23.91 4.40 1.94
C THR A 10 -22.76 4.96 2.74
N PHE A 11 -21.80 5.64 2.10
CA PHE A 11 -20.55 6.02 2.76
C PHE A 11 -20.43 7.53 3.00
N PHE A 12 -20.87 8.36 2.05
CA PHE A 12 -20.52 9.79 2.03
C PHE A 12 -21.66 10.76 2.37
N LYS A 13 -22.90 10.30 2.55
CA LYS A 13 -24.07 11.17 2.79
C LYS A 13 -24.05 11.88 4.14
N LYS A 14 -23.49 11.27 5.19
CA LYS A 14 -23.36 11.88 6.52
C LYS A 14 -21.89 12.21 6.78
N SER A 15 -21.60 13.40 7.32
CA SER A 15 -20.21 13.84 7.56
C SER A 15 -19.45 12.91 8.51
N SER A 16 -20.11 12.33 9.51
CA SER A 16 -19.48 11.37 10.43
C SER A 16 -19.14 10.03 9.76
N SER A 17 -20.03 9.49 8.91
CA SER A 17 -19.74 8.27 8.14
C SER A 17 -18.65 8.53 7.09
N ALA A 18 -18.70 9.69 6.44
CA ALA A 18 -17.70 10.10 5.46
C ALA A 18 -16.31 10.19 6.08
N ALA A 19 -16.18 10.83 7.26
CA ALA A 19 -14.91 10.91 7.98
C ALA A 19 -14.36 9.52 8.34
N LEU A 20 -15.21 8.62 8.85
CA LEU A 20 -14.82 7.24 9.13
C LEU A 20 -14.36 6.50 7.86
N THR A 21 -15.10 6.62 6.76
CA THR A 21 -14.74 6.01 5.47
C THR A 21 -13.38 6.51 4.99
N VAL A 22 -13.09 7.81 5.11
CA VAL A 22 -11.79 8.38 4.71
C VAL A 22 -10.65 7.84 5.57
N VAL A 23 -10.81 7.80 6.90
CA VAL A 23 -9.76 7.28 7.80
C VAL A 23 -9.46 5.82 7.53
N VAL A 24 -10.51 4.98 7.46
CA VAL A 24 -10.34 3.55 7.16
C VAL A 24 -9.77 3.35 5.76
N GLY A 25 -10.26 4.13 4.78
CA GLY A 25 -9.76 4.12 3.42
C GLY A 25 -8.28 4.47 3.35
N ALA A 26 -7.82 5.48 4.10
CA ALA A 26 -6.42 5.89 4.13
C ALA A 26 -5.50 4.78 4.67
N ILE A 27 -5.88 4.10 5.76
CA ILE A 27 -5.07 3.02 6.35
C ILE A 27 -4.94 1.84 5.37
N LEU A 28 -6.05 1.46 4.72
CA LEU A 28 -6.04 0.37 3.74
C LEU A 28 -5.27 0.76 2.47
N PHE A 29 -5.42 2.01 2.03
CA PHE A 29 -4.72 2.55 0.88
C PHE A 29 -3.21 2.59 1.11
N GLU A 30 -2.75 3.05 2.28
CA GLU A 30 -1.33 3.05 2.67
C GLU A 30 -0.71 1.66 2.47
N ARG A 31 -1.29 0.63 3.11
CA ARG A 31 -0.74 -0.74 3.00
C ARG A 31 -0.78 -1.31 1.59
N GLY A 32 -1.84 -1.01 0.83
CA GLY A 32 -1.97 -1.47 -0.54
C GLY A 32 -0.97 -0.79 -1.49
N VAL A 33 -0.80 0.52 -1.35
CA VAL A 33 0.09 1.31 -2.21
C VAL A 33 1.55 1.08 -1.86
N ASP A 34 1.92 0.96 -0.59
CA ASP A 34 3.29 0.61 -0.20
C ASP A 34 3.70 -0.73 -0.82
N ALA A 35 2.90 -1.78 -0.60
CA ALA A 35 3.17 -3.10 -1.16
C ALA A 35 3.22 -3.10 -2.70
N PHE A 36 2.31 -2.35 -3.34
CA PHE A 36 2.29 -2.23 -4.79
C PHE A 36 3.52 -1.49 -5.33
N THR A 37 3.87 -0.36 -4.74
CA THR A 37 4.98 0.47 -5.19
C THR A 37 6.32 -0.23 -4.95
N ASP A 38 6.49 -0.90 -3.81
CA ASP A 38 7.64 -1.77 -3.55
C ASP A 38 7.73 -2.87 -4.61
N SER A 39 6.63 -3.58 -4.91
CA SER A 39 6.63 -4.64 -5.93
C SER A 39 7.05 -4.12 -7.31
N VAL A 40 6.54 -2.95 -7.71
CA VAL A 40 6.89 -2.30 -8.98
C VAL A 40 8.36 -1.89 -8.99
N PHE A 41 8.83 -1.26 -7.92
CA PHE A 41 10.21 -0.82 -7.78
C PHE A 41 11.18 -1.99 -7.81
N GLU A 42 10.84 -3.07 -7.10
CA GLU A 42 11.62 -4.30 -7.06
C GLU A 42 11.69 -4.98 -8.40
N TYR A 43 10.55 -5.10 -9.08
CA TYR A 43 10.45 -5.69 -10.41
C TYR A 43 11.36 -4.96 -11.40
N TYR A 44 11.35 -3.62 -11.36
CA TYR A 44 12.16 -2.79 -12.24
C TYR A 44 13.66 -2.86 -11.90
N ASN A 45 14.01 -3.02 -10.63
CA ASN A 45 15.40 -3.04 -10.15
C ASN A 45 15.92 -4.44 -9.80
N ARG A 46 15.32 -5.50 -10.39
CA ARG A 46 15.77 -6.87 -10.16
C ARG A 46 17.25 -7.04 -10.47
N GLY A 47 17.94 -7.77 -9.61
CA GLY A 47 19.39 -7.99 -9.69
C GLY A 47 20.25 -6.81 -9.21
N ARG A 48 19.69 -5.62 -8.96
CA ARG A 48 20.44 -4.45 -8.47
C ARG A 48 20.26 -4.17 -6.99
N LEU A 49 19.11 -4.56 -6.43
CA LEU A 49 18.82 -4.35 -5.01
C LEU A 49 19.70 -5.24 -4.12
N TRP A 50 20.10 -4.72 -2.95
CA TRP A 50 20.88 -5.48 -1.96
C TRP A 50 20.26 -6.84 -1.66
N LYS A 51 18.95 -6.92 -1.41
CA LYS A 51 18.26 -8.20 -1.17
C LYS A 51 18.43 -9.25 -2.27
N ASN A 52 18.70 -8.84 -3.50
CA ASN A 52 18.95 -9.75 -4.61
C ASN A 52 20.39 -10.27 -4.62
N ILE A 53 21.36 -9.49 -4.11
CA ILE A 53 22.80 -9.80 -4.16
C ILE A 53 23.41 -10.15 -2.80
N ALA A 54 22.66 -9.96 -1.71
CA ALA A 54 23.14 -10.12 -0.33
C ALA A 54 23.70 -11.52 -0.07
N HIS A 55 23.13 -12.53 -0.72
CA HIS A 55 23.59 -13.92 -0.63
C HIS A 55 25.01 -14.16 -1.17
N LEU A 56 25.59 -13.19 -1.88
CA LEU A 56 26.97 -13.23 -2.38
C LEU A 56 27.99 -12.77 -1.34
N TYR A 57 27.55 -12.23 -0.19
CA TYR A 57 28.40 -11.66 0.83
C TYR A 57 28.36 -12.50 2.12
N PRO A 58 29.47 -12.55 2.88
CA PRO A 58 29.47 -13.20 4.18
C PRO A 58 28.46 -12.53 5.13
N PRO A 59 27.83 -13.29 6.03
CA PRO A 59 26.91 -12.74 7.01
C PRO A 59 27.62 -11.68 7.86
N LYS A 60 26.87 -10.66 8.26
CA LYS A 60 27.39 -9.61 9.11
C LYS A 60 27.88 -10.24 10.42
N PRO A 61 29.09 -9.93 10.91
CA PRO A 61 29.52 -10.40 12.22
C PRO A 61 28.52 -9.89 13.27
N GLU A 62 28.05 -10.81 14.11
CA GLU A 62 27.24 -10.48 15.28
C GLU A 62 28.19 -9.89 16.35
N ASP A 63 27.88 -8.67 16.81
CA ASP A 63 28.55 -8.02 17.95
C ASP A 63 27.94 -8.49 19.27
#